data_AF-A0A198YG42-F1
#
_entry.id   AF-A0A198YG42-F1
#
_cell.length_a   1.000
_cell.length_b   1.000
_cell.length_c   1.000
_cell.angle_alpha   90.00
_cell.angle_beta   90.00
_cell.angle_gamma   90.00
#
_symmetry.space_group_name_H-M   'P 1'
#
loop_
_entity.id
_entity.type
_entity.pdbx_description
1 polymer ?
#
loop_
_entity_poly.entity_id
_entity_poly.type
_entity_poly.pdbx_seq_one_letter_code
_entity_poly.pdbx_strand_id
1 'polypeptide(L)'
;MIAHRELNLRHLEAVAAAARLGSISSASHAMNLSQPALTQAVAKVEAQLGHVLFDRQPSGVTSTEAGRLITARIERALAYVARGGQSVRRGARLPPLPHIERRITFGQLRALIAVDQAGSFALASKRIGLSEPALHRASRDLEQLLGVPLLVRQGRTVQPTATAAVLLRFARLAQSELEAGFDELEALRSEGAGRVTVGTMPLARAILLPQALARFARVYPMASVNVVEGPYVELLARLREGEMDLLIGAMRDPPPVKDIAQEPLFIDDPVIVGRAGHPLLSEPGFAFARLLDFPWVIAATGAPVRHRWEEMFTEHGLEPPRLRIECGSVLVVRGLMLEDDWLTLMSRDQFLFERRAGLLGEIAGAGLSLRRQIGLTVRDDWRPTQLQTAFTDTFRTVCAQWTSGKAMEREPFRYA
;
A
#
# COMPACT_ATOMS: atom_id res chain seq x y z
N MET A 1 11.62 16.87 1.56
CA MET A 1 11.96 17.48 0.26
C MET A 1 12.76 16.48 -0.58
N ILE A 2 12.13 15.38 -1.01
CA ILE A 2 12.81 14.19 -1.62
C ILE A 2 12.66 14.18 -3.16
N ALA A 3 11.80 15.04 -3.72
CA ALA A 3 11.33 15.00 -5.12
C ALA A 3 12.38 15.28 -6.22
N HIS A 4 13.62 15.68 -5.87
CA HIS A 4 14.60 16.20 -6.84
C HIS A 4 15.96 15.46 -6.88
N ARG A 5 16.13 14.33 -6.19
CA ARG A 5 17.36 13.54 -6.36
C ARG A 5 17.31 12.78 -7.68
N GLU A 6 17.86 13.37 -8.74
CA GLU A 6 18.14 12.66 -10.01
C GLU A 6 19.28 11.66 -9.79
N LEU A 7 18.93 10.50 -9.24
CA LEU A 7 19.87 9.39 -9.10
C LEU A 7 19.97 8.66 -10.44
N ASN A 8 21.22 8.41 -10.84
CA ASN A 8 21.52 7.66 -12.04
C ASN A 8 21.61 6.17 -11.69
N LEU A 9 20.81 5.32 -12.35
CA LEU A 9 20.80 3.86 -12.10
C LEU A 9 22.20 3.24 -12.26
N ARG A 10 23.05 3.73 -13.18
CA ARG A 10 24.43 3.25 -13.33
C ARG A 10 25.33 3.65 -12.16
N HIS A 11 25.09 4.81 -11.53
CA HIS A 11 25.83 5.18 -10.33
C HIS A 11 25.37 4.38 -9.11
N LEU A 12 24.07 4.12 -9.00
CA LEU A 12 23.55 3.23 -7.97
C LEU A 12 24.11 1.82 -8.12
N GLU A 13 24.19 1.32 -9.36
CA GLU A 13 24.86 0.05 -9.62
C GLU A 13 26.35 0.07 -9.26
N ALA A 14 27.06 1.19 -9.49
CA ALA A 14 28.45 1.34 -9.04
C ALA A 14 28.59 1.21 -7.53
N VAL A 15 27.66 1.78 -6.76
CA VAL A 15 27.58 1.60 -5.30
C VAL A 15 27.36 0.13 -4.95
N ALA A 16 26.38 -0.53 -5.56
CA ALA A 16 26.11 -1.94 -5.30
C ALA A 16 27.30 -2.85 -5.66
N ALA A 17 27.98 -2.58 -6.77
CA ALA A 17 29.17 -3.33 -7.19
C ALA A 17 30.35 -3.13 -6.23
N ALA A 18 30.59 -1.89 -5.78
CA ALA A 18 31.63 -1.58 -4.81
C ALA A 18 31.38 -2.28 -3.46
N ALA A 19 30.13 -2.25 -2.97
CA ALA A 19 29.73 -2.90 -1.72
C ALA A 19 29.91 -4.43 -1.78
N ARG A 20 29.43 -5.05 -2.87
CA ARG A 20 29.48 -6.52 -3.04
C ARG A 20 30.90 -7.06 -3.20
N LEU A 21 31.77 -6.32 -3.89
CA LEU A 21 33.13 -6.78 -4.19
C LEU A 21 34.17 -6.31 -3.18
N GLY A 22 33.82 -5.39 -2.28
CA GLY A 22 34.74 -4.83 -1.29
C GLY A 22 35.95 -4.09 -1.90
N SER A 23 35.90 -3.76 -3.19
CA SER A 23 37.02 -3.16 -3.93
C SER A 23 36.53 -2.30 -5.08
N ILE A 24 36.97 -1.03 -5.11
CA ILE A 24 36.73 -0.10 -6.23
C ILE A 24 37.36 -0.62 -7.53
N SER A 25 38.55 -1.21 -7.46
CA SER A 25 39.24 -1.74 -8.64
C SER A 25 38.44 -2.91 -9.26
N SER A 26 38.10 -3.91 -8.45
CA SER A 26 37.31 -5.07 -8.90
C SER A 26 35.92 -4.65 -9.42
N ALA A 27 35.27 -3.69 -8.75
CA ALA A 27 33.99 -3.16 -9.18
C ALA A 27 34.08 -2.39 -10.51
N SER A 28 35.16 -1.65 -10.74
CA SER A 28 35.38 -0.95 -12.01
C SER A 28 35.50 -1.92 -13.19
N HIS A 29 36.23 -3.03 -13.00
CA HIS A 29 36.34 -4.10 -13.99
C HIS A 29 34.99 -4.78 -14.24
N ALA A 30 34.25 -5.14 -13.19
CA ALA A 30 32.93 -5.77 -13.31
C ALA A 30 31.90 -4.88 -14.04
N MET A 31 32.07 -3.56 -13.98
CA MET A 31 31.20 -2.58 -14.64
C MET A 31 31.72 -2.09 -16.00
N ASN A 32 32.90 -2.54 -16.45
CA ASN A 32 33.59 -2.03 -17.64
C ASN A 32 33.77 -0.50 -17.59
N LEU A 33 34.19 0.02 -16.42
CA LEU A 33 34.50 1.43 -16.19
C LEU A 33 35.97 1.59 -15.80
N SER A 34 36.52 2.79 -15.99
CA SER A 34 37.80 3.13 -15.37
C SER A 34 37.63 3.28 -13.85
N GLN A 35 38.68 2.98 -13.10
CA GLN A 35 38.65 3.15 -11.64
C GLN A 35 38.30 4.60 -11.20
N PRO A 36 38.84 5.66 -11.84
CA PRO A 36 38.42 7.03 -11.55
C PRO A 36 36.93 7.28 -11.83
N ALA A 37 36.37 6.71 -12.90
CA ALA A 37 34.95 6.88 -13.23
C ALA A 37 34.04 6.20 -12.19
N LEU A 38 34.39 4.99 -11.72
CA LEU A 38 33.63 4.33 -10.66
C LEU A 38 33.70 5.13 -9.34
N THR A 39 34.89 5.63 -8.98
CA THR A 39 35.06 6.45 -7.78
C THR A 39 34.22 7.74 -7.87
N GLN A 40 34.19 8.40 -9.02
CA GLN A 40 33.36 9.59 -9.23
C GLN A 40 31.85 9.26 -9.17
N ALA A 41 31.43 8.13 -9.72
CA ALA A 41 30.04 7.68 -9.66
C ALA A 41 29.58 7.46 -8.21
N VAL A 42 30.39 6.77 -7.40
CA VAL A 42 30.14 6.56 -5.97
C VAL A 42 30.12 7.89 -5.22
N ALA A 43 31.13 8.75 -5.41
CA ALA A 43 31.21 10.05 -4.76
C ALA A 43 30.01 10.96 -5.08
N LYS A 44 29.48 10.88 -6.31
CA LYS A 44 28.28 11.62 -6.69
C LYS A 44 27.04 11.13 -5.94
N VAL A 45 26.90 9.82 -5.74
CA VAL A 45 25.81 9.25 -4.93
C VAL A 45 25.97 9.66 -3.47
N GLU A 46 27.17 9.56 -2.90
CA GLU A 46 27.47 10.01 -1.53
C GLU A 46 27.10 11.48 -1.32
N ALA A 47 27.49 12.35 -2.24
CA ALA A 47 27.16 13.77 -2.20
C ALA A 47 25.64 14.04 -2.31
N GLN A 48 24.95 13.33 -3.21
CA GLN A 48 23.50 13.47 -3.36
C GLN A 48 22.74 12.96 -2.13
N LEU A 49 23.21 11.88 -1.51
CA LEU A 49 22.60 11.33 -0.29
C LEU A 49 22.97 12.14 0.95
N GLY A 50 24.15 12.75 0.97
CA GLY A 50 24.73 13.41 2.14
C GLY A 50 25.37 12.45 3.14
N HIS A 51 25.76 11.25 2.71
CA HIS A 51 26.37 10.22 3.57
C HIS A 51 27.58 9.60 2.88
N VAL A 52 28.64 9.38 3.64
CA VAL A 52 29.75 8.52 3.22
C VAL A 52 29.24 7.07 3.29
N LEU A 53 29.31 6.36 2.17
CA LEU A 53 28.84 4.98 2.05
C LEU A 53 29.96 3.96 2.26
N PHE A 54 31.21 4.35 2.00
CA PHE A 54 32.36 3.46 2.10
C PHE A 54 33.54 4.07 2.85
N ASP A 55 34.09 3.32 3.80
CA ASP A 55 35.38 3.61 4.40
C ASP A 55 36.49 2.98 3.55
N ARG A 56 37.55 3.75 3.29
CA ARG A 56 38.73 3.27 2.57
C ARG A 56 39.65 2.53 3.55
N GLN A 57 40.02 1.30 3.21
CA GLN A 57 41.01 0.51 3.93
C GLN A 57 42.16 0.10 3.00
N PRO A 58 43.34 -0.25 3.54
CA PRO A 58 44.47 -0.72 2.72
C PRO A 58 44.11 -1.96 1.86
N SER A 59 43.16 -2.78 2.30
CA SER A 59 42.70 -3.98 1.62
C SER A 59 41.49 -3.78 0.70
N GLY A 60 40.91 -2.58 0.62
CA GLY A 60 39.72 -2.32 -0.19
C GLY A 60 38.78 -1.26 0.38
N VAL A 61 37.48 -1.49 0.24
CA VAL A 61 36.42 -0.62 0.78
C VAL A 61 35.46 -1.42 1.64
N THR A 62 35.13 -0.87 2.81
CA THR A 62 34.14 -1.43 3.74
C THR A 62 32.92 -0.54 3.79
N SER A 63 31.72 -1.12 3.76
CA SER A 63 30.48 -0.33 3.82
C SER A 63 30.28 0.27 5.21
N THR A 64 30.01 1.57 5.28
CA THR A 64 29.52 2.23 6.49
C THR A 64 28.13 1.70 6.85
N GLU A 65 27.56 2.11 7.99
CA GLU A 65 26.16 1.80 8.30
C GLU A 65 25.20 2.32 7.23
N ALA A 66 25.36 3.60 6.84
CA ALA A 66 24.62 4.20 5.74
C ALA A 66 24.81 3.42 4.43
N GLY A 67 26.04 3.01 4.14
CA GLY A 67 26.40 2.16 3.00
C GLY A 67 25.62 0.85 2.99
N ARG A 68 25.57 0.13 4.11
CA ARG A 68 24.84 -1.14 4.23
C ARG A 68 23.33 -0.98 4.03
N LEU A 69 22.73 0.04 4.65
CA LEU A 69 21.29 0.29 4.55
C LEU A 69 20.88 0.58 3.10
N ILE A 70 21.52 1.57 2.46
CA ILE A 70 21.14 2.00 1.11
C ILE A 70 21.51 0.99 0.03
N THR A 71 22.62 0.26 0.18
CA THR A 71 23.04 -0.76 -0.80
C THR A 71 21.98 -1.83 -0.95
N ALA A 72 21.46 -2.35 0.16
CA ALA A 72 20.44 -3.39 0.13
C ALA A 72 19.13 -2.89 -0.54
N ARG A 73 18.80 -1.60 -0.43
CA ARG A 73 17.67 -0.97 -1.11
C ARG A 73 17.93 -0.78 -2.60
N ILE A 74 19.14 -0.35 -2.96
CA ILE A 74 19.59 -0.20 -4.35
C ILE A 74 19.53 -1.54 -5.08
N GLU A 75 20.06 -2.61 -4.49
CA GLU A 75 20.07 -3.94 -5.10
C GLU A 75 18.65 -4.43 -5.40
N ARG A 76 17.72 -4.22 -4.45
CA ARG A 76 16.30 -4.55 -4.64
C ARG A 76 15.66 -3.70 -5.73
N ALA A 77 15.91 -2.39 -5.75
CA ALA A 77 15.42 -1.49 -6.79
C ALA A 77 15.90 -1.92 -8.19
N LEU A 78 17.21 -2.21 -8.33
CA LEU A 78 17.78 -2.72 -9.58
C LEU A 78 17.18 -4.07 -9.98
N ALA A 79 16.93 -4.97 -9.03
CA ALA A 79 16.26 -6.24 -9.28
C ALA A 79 14.82 -6.06 -9.80
N TYR A 80 14.06 -5.09 -9.28
CA TYR A 80 12.74 -4.77 -9.82
C TYR A 80 12.84 -4.22 -11.25
N VAL A 81 13.77 -3.30 -11.53
CA VAL A 81 13.98 -2.79 -12.90
C VAL A 81 14.33 -3.93 -13.86
N ALA A 82 15.23 -4.82 -13.47
CA ALA A 82 15.59 -5.99 -14.26
C ALA A 82 14.37 -6.90 -14.52
N ARG A 83 13.61 -7.24 -13.48
CA ARG A 83 12.41 -8.10 -13.58
C ARG A 83 11.33 -7.47 -14.45
N GLY A 84 11.11 -6.16 -14.33
CA GLY A 84 10.15 -5.43 -15.15
C GLY A 84 10.55 -5.43 -16.62
N GLY A 85 11.79 -5.04 -16.93
CA GLY A 85 12.29 -5.04 -18.30
C GLY A 85 12.28 -6.44 -18.94
N GLN A 86 12.65 -7.47 -18.20
CA GLN A 86 12.61 -8.86 -18.68
C GLN A 86 11.17 -9.35 -18.90
N SER A 87 10.23 -9.00 -18.00
CA SER A 87 8.82 -9.38 -18.12
C SER A 87 8.17 -8.79 -19.36
N VAL A 88 8.48 -7.53 -19.66
CA VAL A 88 8.05 -6.85 -20.90
C VAL A 88 8.53 -7.61 -22.14
N ARG A 89 9.84 -7.87 -22.23
CA ARG A 89 10.42 -8.57 -23.40
C ARG A 89 9.91 -9.99 -23.54
N ARG A 90 9.74 -10.72 -22.43
CA ARG A 90 9.15 -12.07 -22.41
C ARG A 90 7.71 -12.06 -22.91
N GLY A 91 6.89 -11.12 -22.43
CA GLY A 91 5.50 -10.97 -22.87
C GLY A 91 5.39 -10.69 -24.37
N ALA A 92 6.38 -9.99 -24.92
CA ALA A 92 6.50 -9.67 -26.34
C ALA A 92 7.24 -10.73 -27.17
N ARG A 93 7.64 -11.86 -26.57
CA ARG A 93 8.43 -12.93 -27.20
C ARG A 93 9.75 -12.45 -27.83
N LEU A 94 10.36 -11.42 -27.25
CA LEU A 94 11.68 -10.92 -27.65
C LEU A 94 12.80 -11.64 -26.91
N PRO A 95 14.00 -11.79 -27.51
CA PRO A 95 15.16 -12.37 -26.85
C PRO A 95 15.49 -11.64 -25.54
N PRO A 96 15.95 -12.35 -24.49
CA PRO A 96 16.36 -11.71 -23.23
C PRO A 96 17.49 -10.71 -23.50
N LEU A 97 17.44 -9.57 -22.82
CA LEU A 97 18.49 -8.57 -22.86
C LEU A 97 19.27 -8.64 -21.55
N PRO A 98 20.51 -9.18 -21.54
CA PRO A 98 21.31 -9.23 -20.32
C PRO A 98 21.56 -7.83 -19.77
N HIS A 99 21.50 -7.71 -18.45
CA HIS A 99 21.79 -6.46 -17.74
C HIS A 99 20.91 -5.28 -18.21
N ILE A 100 19.62 -5.53 -18.43
CA ILE A 100 18.67 -4.52 -18.93
C ILE A 100 18.54 -3.33 -17.98
N GLU A 101 18.68 -3.56 -16.68
CA GLU A 101 18.71 -2.55 -15.63
C GLU A 101 19.83 -1.52 -15.80
N ARG A 102 20.93 -1.89 -16.48
CA ARG A 102 22.05 -0.97 -16.79
C ARG A 102 21.77 -0.04 -17.96
N ARG A 103 20.79 -0.40 -18.79
CA ARG A 103 20.43 0.31 -20.02
C ARG A 103 19.23 1.23 -19.82
N ILE A 104 18.36 0.88 -18.87
CA ILE A 104 17.23 1.71 -18.45
C ILE A 104 17.76 2.83 -17.55
N THR A 105 17.20 4.03 -17.67
CA THR A 105 17.48 5.16 -16.78
C THR A 105 16.30 5.45 -15.85
N PHE A 106 16.57 6.01 -14.67
CA PHE A 106 15.51 6.39 -13.74
C PHE A 106 14.60 7.48 -14.34
N GLY A 107 15.16 8.38 -15.16
CA GLY A 107 14.39 9.39 -15.90
C GLY A 107 13.36 8.79 -16.85
N GLN A 108 13.72 7.71 -17.57
CA GLN A 108 12.80 6.97 -18.43
C GLN A 108 11.66 6.32 -17.65
N LEU A 109 11.97 5.68 -16.51
CA LEU A 109 10.95 5.08 -15.64
C LEU A 109 10.02 6.13 -15.03
N ARG A 110 10.58 7.25 -14.54
CA ARG A 110 9.81 8.38 -14.02
C ARG A 110 8.92 9.00 -15.09
N ALA A 111 9.40 9.13 -16.32
CA ALA A 111 8.60 9.63 -17.43
C ALA A 111 7.38 8.73 -17.69
N LEU A 112 7.60 7.41 -17.73
CA LEU A 112 6.51 6.44 -17.90
C LEU A 112 5.48 6.53 -16.77
N ILE A 113 5.93 6.55 -15.51
CA ILE A 113 5.05 6.69 -14.33
C ILE A 113 4.27 8.01 -14.39
N ALA A 114 4.92 9.12 -14.73
CA ALA A 114 4.28 10.43 -14.77
C ALA A 114 3.20 10.51 -15.86
N VAL A 115 3.46 9.93 -17.04
CA VAL A 115 2.48 9.89 -18.13
C VAL A 115 1.30 9.00 -17.78
N ASP A 116 1.54 7.83 -17.19
CA ASP A 116 0.50 6.92 -16.70
C ASP A 116 -0.44 7.62 -15.70
N GLN A 117 0.12 8.27 -14.67
CA GLN A 117 -0.66 8.98 -13.66
C GLN A 117 -1.44 10.19 -14.20
N ALA A 118 -0.93 10.84 -15.24
CA ALA A 118 -1.50 12.08 -15.76
C ALA A 118 -2.44 11.87 -16.96
N GLY A 119 -2.35 10.72 -17.64
CA GLY A 119 -3.07 10.44 -18.88
C GLY A 119 -2.72 11.37 -20.04
N SER A 120 -1.66 12.18 -19.91
CA SER A 120 -1.28 13.23 -20.86
C SER A 120 0.16 13.67 -20.62
N PHE A 121 0.94 13.83 -21.70
CA PHE A 121 2.31 14.34 -21.65
C PHE A 121 2.38 15.79 -21.14
N ALA A 122 1.45 16.65 -21.57
CA ALA A 122 1.38 18.04 -21.11
C ALA A 122 1.11 18.14 -19.59
N LEU A 123 0.20 17.30 -19.06
CA LEU A 123 -0.06 17.27 -17.61
C LEU A 123 1.09 16.61 -16.84
N ALA A 124 1.68 15.55 -17.38
CA ALA A 124 2.86 14.91 -16.79
C ALA A 124 4.05 15.88 -16.69
N SER A 125 4.29 16.67 -17.74
CA SER A 125 5.33 17.71 -17.81
C SER A 125 5.21 18.69 -16.65
N LYS A 126 4.00 19.22 -16.44
CA LYS A 126 3.70 20.13 -15.32
C LYS A 126 3.91 19.47 -13.96
N ARG A 127 3.59 18.19 -13.80
CA ARG A 127 3.71 17.47 -12.52
C ARG A 127 5.16 17.20 -12.12
N ILE A 128 6.03 16.83 -13.06
CA ILE A 128 7.41 16.45 -12.72
C ILE A 128 8.46 17.52 -13.03
N GLY A 129 8.05 18.66 -13.59
CA GLY A 129 8.95 19.79 -13.88
C GLY A 129 9.90 19.57 -15.08
N LEU A 130 9.60 18.61 -15.95
CA LEU A 130 10.34 18.38 -17.20
C LEU A 130 9.56 18.95 -18.38
N SER A 131 10.25 19.34 -19.45
CA SER A 131 9.58 19.74 -20.69
C SER A 131 8.85 18.57 -21.36
N GLU A 132 7.71 18.83 -21.99
CA GLU A 132 6.95 17.82 -22.75
C GLU A 132 7.80 17.09 -23.82
N PRO A 133 8.67 17.77 -24.61
CA PRO A 133 9.58 17.08 -25.52
C PRO A 133 10.59 16.14 -24.83
N ALA A 134 11.07 16.49 -23.63
CA ALA A 134 11.97 15.62 -22.87
C ALA A 134 11.25 14.36 -22.36
N LEU A 135 9.99 14.49 -21.92
CA LEU A 135 9.14 13.35 -21.56
C LEU A 135 8.88 12.43 -22.75
N HIS A 136 8.48 12.98 -23.89
CA HIS A 136 8.28 12.22 -25.12
C HIS A 136 9.53 11.46 -25.54
N ARG A 137 10.70 12.11 -25.49
CA ARG A 137 11.99 11.48 -25.80
C ARG A 137 12.29 10.34 -24.84
N ALA A 138 12.19 10.57 -23.53
CA ALA A 138 12.44 9.55 -22.53
C ALA A 138 11.53 8.32 -22.70
N SER A 139 10.22 8.53 -22.92
CA SER A 139 9.28 7.43 -23.18
C SER A 139 9.64 6.67 -24.48
N ARG A 140 9.93 7.38 -25.56
CA ARG A 140 10.30 6.76 -26.85
C ARG A 140 11.61 5.97 -26.78
N ASP A 141 12.62 6.51 -26.10
CA ASP A 141 13.91 5.84 -25.91
C ASP A 141 13.73 4.55 -25.11
N LEU A 142 12.83 4.55 -24.11
CA LEU A 142 12.49 3.36 -23.35
C LEU A 142 11.77 2.31 -24.21
N GLU A 143 10.79 2.72 -25.02
CA GLU A 143 10.11 1.84 -25.97
C GLU A 143 11.09 1.21 -26.97
N GLN A 144 12.01 2.01 -27.52
CA GLN A 144 13.06 1.54 -28.44
C GLN A 144 14.01 0.55 -27.77
N LEU A 145 14.46 0.84 -26.55
CA LEU A 145 15.31 -0.06 -25.77
C LEU A 145 14.63 -1.41 -25.50
N LEU A 146 13.34 -1.38 -25.13
CA LEU A 146 12.57 -2.59 -24.82
C LEU A 146 12.08 -3.32 -26.06
N GLY A 147 11.98 -2.63 -27.20
CA GLY A 147 11.50 -3.16 -28.47
C GLY A 147 9.98 -3.28 -28.56
N VAL A 148 9.23 -2.57 -27.70
CA VAL A 148 7.77 -2.61 -27.67
C VAL A 148 7.15 -1.24 -27.39
N PRO A 149 5.95 -0.95 -27.93
CA PRO A 149 5.19 0.21 -27.51
C PRO A 149 4.71 0.03 -26.06
N LEU A 150 4.92 1.06 -25.26
CA LEU A 150 4.49 1.12 -23.87
C LEU A 150 3.28 2.03 -23.70
N LEU A 151 3.10 3.01 -24.58
CA LEU A 151 2.02 3.97 -24.51
C LEU A 151 1.20 3.96 -25.80
N VAL A 152 -0.11 4.05 -25.66
CA VAL A 152 -1.05 4.18 -26.79
C VAL A 152 -1.91 5.42 -26.60
N ARG A 153 -2.21 6.09 -27.71
CA ARG A 153 -3.12 7.23 -27.70
C ARG A 153 -4.54 6.74 -27.94
N GLN A 154 -5.43 7.02 -26.99
CA GLN A 154 -6.86 6.76 -27.12
C GLN A 154 -7.61 8.09 -27.10
N GLY A 155 -7.89 8.61 -28.30
CA GLY A 155 -8.45 9.94 -28.48
C GLY A 155 -7.54 11.04 -27.91
N ARG A 156 -7.99 11.70 -26.84
CA ARG A 156 -7.26 12.79 -26.18
C ARG A 156 -6.39 12.33 -25.01
N THR A 157 -6.47 11.06 -24.61
CA THR A 157 -5.72 10.51 -23.48
C THR A 157 -4.60 9.58 -23.97
N VAL A 158 -3.56 9.48 -23.16
CA VAL A 158 -2.47 8.51 -23.30
C VAL A 158 -2.66 7.46 -22.23
N GLN A 159 -2.64 6.20 -22.63
CA GLN A 159 -2.84 5.05 -21.74
C GLN A 159 -1.66 4.08 -21.86
N PRO A 160 -1.26 3.40 -20.78
CA PRO A 160 -0.29 2.32 -20.87
C PRO A 160 -0.85 1.13 -21.66
N THR A 161 0.02 0.43 -22.38
CA THR A 161 -0.30 -0.91 -22.90
C THR A 161 -0.39 -1.93 -21.76
N ALA A 162 -1.02 -3.08 -22.00
CA ALA A 162 -1.02 -4.17 -21.02
C ALA A 162 0.40 -4.60 -20.61
N THR A 163 1.34 -4.56 -21.55
CA THR A 163 2.75 -4.83 -21.30
C THR A 163 3.41 -3.73 -20.45
N ALA A 164 3.06 -2.46 -20.69
CA ALA A 164 3.54 -1.35 -19.87
C ALA A 164 3.00 -1.39 -18.44
N ALA A 165 1.77 -1.85 -18.21
CA ALA A 165 1.23 -2.02 -16.86
C ALA A 165 2.12 -2.93 -15.99
N VAL A 166 2.71 -3.98 -16.58
CA VAL A 166 3.69 -4.84 -15.88
C VAL A 166 4.95 -4.06 -15.53
N LEU A 167 5.51 -3.29 -16.47
CA LEU A 167 6.71 -2.47 -16.22
C LEU A 167 6.47 -1.39 -15.16
N LEU A 168 5.32 -0.69 -15.25
CA LEU A 168 4.91 0.36 -14.33
C LEU A 168 4.88 -0.14 -12.90
N ARG A 169 4.30 -1.33 -12.65
CA ARG A 169 4.33 -1.96 -11.34
C ARG A 169 5.76 -2.09 -10.80
N PHE A 170 6.67 -2.65 -11.58
CA PHE A 170 8.06 -2.82 -11.14
C PHE A 170 8.83 -1.51 -11.03
N ALA A 171 8.53 -0.53 -11.88
CA ALA A 171 9.13 0.80 -11.81
C ALA A 171 8.72 1.53 -10.51
N ARG A 172 7.44 1.44 -10.12
CA ARG A 172 6.92 1.99 -8.87
C ARG A 172 7.51 1.27 -7.64
N LEU A 173 7.66 -0.05 -7.70
CA LEU A 173 8.36 -0.82 -6.66
C LEU A 173 9.83 -0.43 -6.52
N ALA A 174 10.54 -0.24 -7.63
CA ALA A 174 11.93 0.24 -7.61
C ALA A 174 12.04 1.64 -6.99
N GLN A 175 11.10 2.54 -7.32
CA GLN A 175 11.02 3.86 -6.70
C GLN A 175 10.73 3.77 -5.19
N SER A 176 9.77 2.94 -4.80
CA SER A 176 9.38 2.70 -3.40
C SER A 176 10.57 2.20 -2.55
N GLU A 177 11.39 1.28 -3.08
CA GLU A 177 12.60 0.82 -2.38
C GLU A 177 13.64 1.92 -2.19
N LEU A 178 13.86 2.76 -3.20
CA LEU A 178 14.80 3.88 -3.09
C LEU A 178 14.30 4.92 -2.08
N GLU A 179 12.99 5.22 -2.10
CA GLU A 179 12.36 6.10 -1.12
C GLU A 179 12.50 5.55 0.31
N ALA A 180 12.23 4.26 0.52
CA ALA A 180 12.44 3.61 1.81
C ALA A 180 13.91 3.68 2.29
N GLY A 181 14.86 3.56 1.35
CA GLY A 181 16.28 3.74 1.65
C GLY A 181 16.64 5.17 2.04
N PHE A 182 16.00 6.18 1.44
CA PHE A 182 16.22 7.57 1.86
C PHE A 182 15.64 7.84 3.24
N ASP A 183 14.46 7.29 3.54
CA ASP A 183 13.86 7.38 4.87
C ASP A 183 14.76 6.71 5.92
N GLU A 184 15.38 5.56 5.62
CA GLU A 184 16.35 4.90 6.50
C GLU A 184 17.62 5.73 6.74
N LEU A 185 18.12 6.42 5.71
CA LEU A 185 19.26 7.32 5.85
C LEU A 185 18.92 8.59 6.63
N GLU A 186 17.73 9.14 6.43
CA GLU A 186 17.25 10.32 7.18
C GLU A 186 17.07 9.98 8.66
N ALA A 187 16.59 8.77 8.97
CA ALA A 187 16.48 8.27 10.34
C ALA A 187 17.83 8.20 11.08
N LEU A 188 18.96 8.03 10.37
CA LEU A 188 20.30 8.12 10.98
C LEU A 188 20.67 9.54 11.44
N ARG A 189 20.06 10.57 10.85
CA ARG A 189 20.31 11.98 11.19
C ARG A 189 19.31 12.52 12.20
N SER A 190 18.11 11.99 12.22
CA SER A 190 17.02 12.44 13.08
C SER A 190 16.21 11.23 13.50
N GLU A 191 16.30 10.86 14.79
CA GLU A 191 15.58 9.72 15.34
C GLU A 191 14.07 9.87 15.08
N GLY A 192 13.49 8.85 14.46
CA GLY A 192 12.04 8.76 14.25
C GLY A 192 11.48 9.56 13.06
N ALA A 193 12.31 10.11 12.18
CA ALA A 193 11.87 10.64 10.90
C ALA A 193 11.60 9.53 9.87
N GLY A 194 10.66 9.76 8.95
CA GLY A 194 10.30 8.84 7.87
C GLY A 194 8.80 8.77 7.63
N ARG A 195 8.38 7.89 6.71
CA ARG A 195 6.98 7.78 6.30
C ARG A 195 6.43 6.36 6.44
N VAL A 196 5.15 6.28 6.78
CA VAL A 196 4.35 5.06 6.71
C VAL A 196 3.08 5.36 5.93
N THR A 197 2.77 4.57 4.90
CA THR A 197 1.51 4.65 4.16
C THR A 197 0.68 3.41 4.42
N VAL A 198 -0.45 3.59 5.11
CA VAL A 198 -1.34 2.50 5.55
C VAL A 198 -2.67 2.54 4.83
N GLY A 199 -3.04 1.43 4.21
CA GLY A 199 -4.38 1.18 3.72
C GLY A 199 -5.27 0.70 4.83
N THR A 200 -6.50 1.18 4.91
CA THR A 200 -7.42 0.73 5.94
C THR A 200 -8.82 0.53 5.42
N MET A 201 -9.41 -0.60 5.80
CA MET A 201 -10.82 -0.93 5.56
C MET A 201 -11.70 -0.51 6.75
N PRO A 202 -13.03 -0.41 6.57
CA PRO A 202 -13.94 0.26 7.51
C PRO A 202 -13.84 -0.09 8.99
N LEU A 203 -13.59 -1.34 9.37
CA LEU A 203 -13.54 -1.74 10.77
C LEU A 203 -12.39 -1.07 11.54
N ALA A 204 -11.17 -1.18 11.04
CA ALA A 204 -9.98 -0.75 11.77
C ALA A 204 -9.96 0.76 12.04
N ARG A 205 -10.65 1.54 11.20
CA ARG A 205 -10.80 3.00 11.33
C ARG A 205 -11.54 3.44 12.59
N ALA A 206 -12.41 2.60 13.13
CA ALA A 206 -13.32 3.03 14.20
C ALA A 206 -12.61 3.21 15.55
N ILE A 207 -11.68 2.31 15.89
CA ILE A 207 -11.04 2.28 17.21
C ILE A 207 -9.54 2.00 17.11
N LEU A 208 -9.17 0.88 16.47
CA LEU A 208 -7.83 0.32 16.53
C LEU A 208 -6.78 1.22 15.86
N LEU A 209 -7.04 1.68 14.63
CA LEU A 209 -6.10 2.53 13.90
C LEU A 209 -5.94 3.90 14.57
N PRO A 210 -7.01 4.63 14.98
CA PRO A 210 -6.86 5.87 15.74
C PRO A 210 -6.01 5.72 17.01
N GLN A 211 -6.21 4.65 17.80
CA GLN A 211 -5.41 4.39 18.99
C GLN A 211 -3.94 4.12 18.65
N ALA A 212 -3.68 3.33 17.61
CA ALA A 212 -2.32 3.04 17.15
C ALA A 212 -1.62 4.31 16.66
N LEU A 213 -2.29 5.12 15.83
CA LEU A 213 -1.77 6.41 15.35
C LEU A 213 -1.46 7.37 16.50
N ALA A 214 -2.36 7.52 17.47
CA ALA A 214 -2.15 8.41 18.60
C ALA A 214 -0.98 7.97 19.51
N ARG A 215 -0.80 6.65 19.70
CA ARG A 215 0.34 6.10 20.44
C ARG A 215 1.64 6.24 19.67
N PHE A 216 1.61 5.92 18.37
CA PHE A 216 2.75 5.99 17.47
C PHE A 216 3.26 7.42 17.33
N ALA A 217 2.39 8.40 17.07
CA ALA A 217 2.74 9.81 16.93
C ALA A 217 3.36 10.42 18.20
N ARG A 218 3.05 9.87 19.39
CA ARG A 218 3.68 10.30 20.64
C ARG A 218 5.13 9.83 20.74
N VAL A 219 5.42 8.62 20.28
CA VAL A 219 6.77 8.02 20.34
C VAL A 219 7.63 8.52 19.17
N TYR A 220 7.03 8.74 18.01
CA TYR A 220 7.70 9.16 16.77
C TYR A 220 7.11 10.50 16.26
N PRO A 221 7.41 11.64 16.91
CA PRO A 221 6.80 12.94 16.59
C PRO A 221 7.20 13.48 15.21
N MET A 222 8.31 13.01 14.64
CA MET A 222 8.81 13.40 13.32
C MET A 222 8.28 12.50 12.19
N ALA A 223 7.57 11.42 12.52
CA ALA A 223 7.05 10.49 11.54
C ALA A 223 5.82 11.07 10.82
N SER A 224 5.74 10.83 9.52
CA SER A 224 4.55 11.11 8.72
C SER A 224 3.80 9.84 8.42
N VAL A 225 2.55 9.72 8.90
CA VAL A 225 1.68 8.59 8.55
C VAL A 225 0.60 9.05 7.58
N ASN A 226 0.57 8.45 6.39
CA ASN A 226 -0.47 8.65 5.40
C ASN A 226 -1.49 7.52 5.48
N VAL A 227 -2.77 7.85 5.70
CA VAL A 227 -3.85 6.87 5.77
C VAL A 227 -4.65 6.92 4.48
N VAL A 228 -4.76 5.78 3.81
CA VAL A 228 -5.50 5.61 2.57
C VAL A 228 -6.71 4.74 2.80
N GLU A 229 -7.87 5.25 2.42
CA GLU A 229 -9.14 4.54 2.51
C GLU A 229 -9.64 4.19 1.11
N GLY A 230 -10.32 3.06 0.99
CA GLY A 230 -10.90 2.66 -0.29
C GLY A 230 -11.39 1.21 -0.30
N PRO A 231 -11.99 0.78 -1.42
CA PRO A 231 -12.34 -0.60 -1.66
C PRO A 231 -11.11 -1.52 -1.63
N TYR A 232 -11.29 -2.76 -1.20
CA TYR A 232 -10.21 -3.74 -1.07
C TYR A 232 -9.38 -3.91 -2.35
N VAL A 233 -10.03 -3.98 -3.51
CA VAL A 233 -9.37 -4.22 -4.81
C VAL A 233 -8.41 -3.08 -5.15
N GLU A 234 -8.81 -1.84 -4.91
CA GLU A 234 -7.97 -0.65 -5.17
C GLU A 234 -6.81 -0.58 -4.19
N LEU A 235 -7.07 -0.78 -2.89
CA LEU A 235 -6.02 -0.79 -1.87
C LEU A 235 -5.00 -1.90 -2.11
N LEU A 236 -5.45 -3.09 -2.54
CA LEU A 236 -4.59 -4.20 -2.90
C LEU A 236 -3.72 -3.88 -4.12
N ALA A 237 -4.28 -3.25 -5.16
CA ALA A 237 -3.50 -2.83 -6.34
C ALA A 237 -2.38 -1.86 -5.94
N ARG A 238 -2.72 -0.82 -5.17
CA ARG A 238 -1.76 0.18 -4.68
C ARG A 238 -0.67 -0.41 -3.77
N LEU A 239 -1.03 -1.38 -2.90
CA LEU A 239 -0.06 -2.14 -2.10
C LEU A 239 0.93 -2.90 -2.99
N ARG A 240 0.45 -3.57 -4.04
CA ARG A 240 1.28 -4.36 -4.96
C ARG A 240 2.17 -3.52 -5.86
N GLU A 241 1.84 -2.25 -6.05
CA GLU A 241 2.62 -1.27 -6.80
C GLU A 241 3.63 -0.51 -5.93
N GLY A 242 3.61 -0.70 -4.61
CA GLY A 242 4.54 0.00 -3.71
C GLY A 242 4.11 1.40 -3.32
N GLU A 243 2.88 1.80 -3.65
CA GLU A 243 2.30 3.09 -3.20
C GLU A 243 1.86 3.05 -1.74
N MET A 244 1.75 1.85 -1.16
CA MET A 244 1.38 1.60 0.22
C MET A 244 2.31 0.56 0.82
N ASP A 245 2.52 0.66 2.13
CA ASP A 245 3.41 -0.23 2.88
C ASP A 245 2.66 -1.44 3.42
N LEU A 246 1.45 -1.21 3.92
CA LEU A 246 0.59 -2.25 4.46
C LEU A 246 -0.91 -1.93 4.26
N LEU A 247 -1.73 -2.96 4.33
CA LEU A 247 -3.19 -2.89 4.32
C LEU A 247 -3.77 -3.55 5.57
N ILE A 248 -4.69 -2.86 6.24
CA ILE A 248 -5.39 -3.34 7.43
C ILE A 248 -6.84 -3.62 7.08
N GLY A 249 -7.29 -4.86 7.31
CA GLY A 249 -8.71 -5.19 7.18
C GLY A 249 -9.01 -6.68 7.09
N ALA A 250 -10.25 -7.00 6.72
CA ALA A 250 -10.72 -8.36 6.49
C ALA A 250 -9.86 -9.11 5.47
N MET A 251 -9.34 -10.25 5.90
CA MET A 251 -8.55 -11.17 5.09
C MET A 251 -9.41 -11.87 4.03
N ARG A 252 -8.73 -12.52 3.09
CA ARG A 252 -9.33 -13.34 2.03
C ARG A 252 -8.70 -14.71 2.12
N ASP A 253 -9.53 -15.74 2.05
CA ASP A 253 -9.07 -17.12 2.02
C ASP A 253 -9.79 -17.83 0.87
N PRO A 254 -9.06 -18.26 -0.18
CA PRO A 254 -7.63 -18.04 -0.39
C PRO A 254 -7.28 -16.55 -0.68
N PRO A 255 -6.00 -16.14 -0.53
CA PRO A 255 -5.55 -14.84 -0.99
C PRO A 255 -5.81 -14.66 -2.50
N PRO A 256 -6.30 -13.49 -2.95
CA PRO A 256 -6.67 -13.27 -4.35
C PRO A 256 -5.47 -13.23 -5.30
N VAL A 257 -4.26 -13.04 -4.77
CA VAL A 257 -3.01 -12.91 -5.51
C VAL A 257 -1.88 -13.57 -4.70
N LYS A 258 -0.82 -14.02 -5.38
CA LYS A 258 0.26 -14.81 -4.77
C LYS A 258 1.40 -13.97 -4.19
N ASP A 259 1.47 -12.69 -4.52
CA ASP A 259 2.55 -11.77 -4.16
C ASP A 259 2.24 -10.93 -2.91
N ILE A 260 1.39 -11.46 -2.03
CA ILE A 260 1.04 -10.86 -0.74
C ILE A 260 1.16 -11.89 0.37
N ALA A 261 1.44 -11.40 1.57
CA ALA A 261 1.33 -12.15 2.81
C ALA A 261 0.22 -11.53 3.68
N GLN A 262 -0.55 -12.38 4.37
CA GLN A 262 -1.62 -11.95 5.28
C GLN A 262 -1.35 -12.51 6.68
N GLU A 263 -1.32 -11.64 7.68
CA GLU A 263 -1.13 -11.98 9.10
C GLU A 263 -2.47 -11.77 9.83
N PRO A 264 -3.11 -12.83 10.36
CA PRO A 264 -4.33 -12.68 11.15
C PRO A 264 -4.03 -12.05 12.51
N LEU A 265 -4.87 -11.09 12.91
CA LEU A 265 -4.73 -10.39 14.21
C LEU A 265 -5.87 -10.73 15.17
N PHE A 266 -7.11 -10.75 14.68
CA PHE A 266 -8.28 -11.06 15.49
C PHE A 266 -9.47 -11.47 14.61
N ILE A 267 -10.52 -12.00 15.24
CA ILE A 267 -11.79 -12.32 14.59
C ILE A 267 -12.78 -11.20 14.87
N ASP A 268 -13.45 -10.76 13.82
CA ASP A 268 -14.54 -9.80 13.88
C ASP A 268 -15.86 -10.50 13.56
N ASP A 269 -16.91 -10.10 14.27
CA ASP A 269 -18.26 -10.71 14.22
C ASP A 269 -19.30 -9.60 13.98
N PRO A 270 -19.55 -9.24 12.71
CA PRO A 270 -20.53 -8.22 12.32
C PRO A 270 -21.95 -8.60 12.71
N VAL A 271 -22.78 -7.59 12.97
CA VAL A 271 -24.16 -7.75 13.41
C VAL A 271 -25.12 -6.96 12.53
N ILE A 272 -26.41 -7.29 12.63
CA ILE A 272 -27.47 -6.49 12.04
C ILE A 272 -27.68 -5.26 12.92
N VAL A 273 -27.60 -4.08 12.33
CA VAL A 273 -27.74 -2.80 13.05
C VAL A 273 -28.90 -2.01 12.46
N GLY A 274 -29.63 -1.31 13.32
CA GLY A 274 -30.68 -0.35 13.00
C GLY A 274 -30.66 0.82 13.99
N ARG A 275 -31.57 1.78 13.86
CA ARG A 275 -31.75 2.83 14.88
C ARG A 275 -32.20 2.25 16.23
N ALA A 276 -31.91 2.95 17.31
CA ALA A 276 -32.26 2.49 18.66
C ALA A 276 -33.77 2.32 18.90
N GLY A 277 -34.61 3.03 18.14
CA GLY A 277 -36.08 2.89 18.18
C GLY A 277 -36.66 1.97 17.09
N HIS A 278 -35.84 1.13 16.45
CA HIS A 278 -36.28 0.25 15.36
C HIS A 278 -37.37 -0.73 15.85
N PRO A 279 -38.47 -0.95 15.11
CA PRO A 279 -39.58 -1.80 15.55
C PRO A 279 -39.18 -3.19 16.03
N LEU A 280 -38.23 -3.84 15.33
CA LEU A 280 -37.71 -5.17 15.68
C LEU A 280 -37.08 -5.24 17.09
N LEU A 281 -36.59 -4.15 17.66
CA LEU A 281 -36.05 -4.15 19.04
C LEU A 281 -37.14 -4.28 20.10
N SER A 282 -38.39 -3.98 19.75
CA SER A 282 -39.55 -4.13 20.64
C SER A 282 -40.22 -5.52 20.52
N GLU A 283 -39.71 -6.39 19.64
CA GLU A 283 -40.22 -7.74 19.37
C GLU A 283 -39.16 -8.81 19.72
N PRO A 284 -39.02 -9.23 20.99
CA PRO A 284 -38.05 -10.25 21.37
C PRO A 284 -38.27 -11.56 20.62
N GLY A 285 -37.22 -12.07 19.97
CA GLY A 285 -37.28 -13.36 19.25
C GLY A 285 -38.10 -13.33 17.96
N PHE A 286 -38.21 -12.17 17.31
CA PHE A 286 -38.88 -12.05 16.01
C PHE A 286 -38.37 -13.12 15.01
N ALA A 287 -39.27 -13.62 14.16
CA ALA A 287 -38.91 -14.57 13.13
C ALA A 287 -37.98 -13.92 12.09
N PHE A 288 -36.92 -14.61 11.66
CA PHE A 288 -35.91 -14.06 10.73
C PHE A 288 -36.52 -13.42 9.46
N ALA A 289 -37.63 -13.97 8.96
CA ALA A 289 -38.37 -13.43 7.81
C ALA A 289 -38.82 -11.97 7.98
N ARG A 290 -39.00 -11.48 9.22
CA ARG A 290 -39.35 -10.07 9.51
C ARG A 290 -38.29 -9.09 9.00
N LEU A 291 -37.05 -9.52 8.81
CA LEU A 291 -35.98 -8.69 8.23
C LEU A 291 -36.26 -8.28 6.76
N LEU A 292 -37.17 -8.99 6.06
CA LEU A 292 -37.57 -8.66 4.69
C LEU A 292 -38.50 -7.44 4.61
N ASP A 293 -39.14 -7.09 5.73
CA ASP A 293 -40.11 -6.00 5.79
C ASP A 293 -39.45 -4.62 5.85
N PHE A 294 -38.12 -4.57 6.04
CA PHE A 294 -37.35 -3.35 6.26
C PHE A 294 -36.36 -3.09 5.13
N PRO A 295 -36.09 -1.82 4.81
CA PRO A 295 -35.11 -1.47 3.79
C PRO A 295 -33.68 -1.78 4.26
N TRP A 296 -32.87 -2.33 3.35
CA TRP A 296 -31.46 -2.64 3.60
C TRP A 296 -30.54 -1.70 2.85
N VAL A 297 -29.43 -1.33 3.48
CA VAL A 297 -28.27 -0.69 2.84
C VAL A 297 -27.03 -1.54 3.08
N ILE A 298 -26.44 -2.06 2.00
CA ILE A 298 -25.24 -2.92 2.03
C ILE A 298 -24.26 -2.39 0.97
N ALA A 299 -22.96 -2.69 1.15
CA ALA A 299 -21.95 -2.35 0.17
C ALA A 299 -22.23 -2.97 -1.21
N ALA A 300 -21.69 -2.35 -2.26
CA ALA A 300 -21.94 -2.73 -3.64
C ALA A 300 -21.54 -4.18 -3.97
N THR A 301 -22.13 -4.69 -5.06
CA THR A 301 -21.86 -6.03 -5.62
C THR A 301 -20.35 -6.32 -5.76
N GLY A 302 -19.92 -7.50 -5.33
CA GLY A 302 -18.50 -7.92 -5.33
C GLY A 302 -17.76 -7.69 -4.00
N ALA A 303 -18.33 -6.94 -3.06
CA ALA A 303 -17.82 -6.86 -1.70
C ALA A 303 -18.14 -8.16 -0.91
N PRO A 304 -17.19 -8.76 -0.16
CA PRO A 304 -17.49 -9.98 0.57
C PRO A 304 -18.53 -9.86 1.69
N VAL A 305 -18.88 -8.65 2.13
CA VAL A 305 -20.02 -8.45 3.03
C VAL A 305 -21.36 -8.61 2.30
N ARG A 306 -21.42 -8.26 1.01
CA ARG A 306 -22.60 -8.41 0.16
C ARG A 306 -22.92 -9.88 -0.07
N HIS A 307 -21.93 -10.67 -0.48
CA HIS A 307 -22.13 -12.09 -0.71
C HIS A 307 -22.62 -12.82 0.55
N ARG A 308 -21.97 -12.57 1.69
CA ARG A 308 -22.38 -13.20 2.94
C ARG A 308 -23.74 -12.75 3.44
N TRP A 309 -24.15 -11.52 3.13
CA TRP A 309 -25.50 -11.06 3.40
C TRP A 309 -26.54 -11.83 2.57
N GLU A 310 -26.25 -12.12 1.29
CA GLU A 310 -27.11 -12.96 0.45
C GLU A 310 -27.17 -14.40 0.97
N GLU A 311 -26.02 -14.95 1.39
CA GLU A 311 -25.92 -16.27 2.04
C GLU A 311 -26.75 -16.33 3.33
N MET A 312 -26.69 -15.29 4.18
CA MET A 312 -27.45 -15.21 5.42
C MET A 312 -28.96 -15.38 5.20
N PHE A 313 -29.54 -14.81 4.13
CA PHE A 313 -30.95 -15.04 3.78
C PHE A 313 -31.18 -16.45 3.19
N THR A 314 -30.27 -16.90 2.33
CA THR A 314 -30.37 -18.20 1.67
C THR A 314 -30.29 -19.36 2.66
N GLU A 315 -29.43 -19.26 3.69
CA GLU A 315 -29.31 -20.22 4.80
C GLU A 315 -30.63 -20.37 5.58
N HIS A 316 -31.49 -19.34 5.56
CA HIS A 316 -32.83 -19.36 6.17
C HIS A 316 -33.94 -19.69 5.16
N GLY A 317 -33.59 -20.12 3.94
CA GLY A 317 -34.56 -20.49 2.90
C GLY A 317 -35.31 -19.30 2.30
N LEU A 318 -34.75 -18.09 2.40
CA LEU A 318 -35.36 -16.85 1.91
C LEU A 318 -34.51 -16.23 0.80
N GLU A 319 -35.18 -15.53 -0.11
CA GLU A 319 -34.48 -14.64 -1.04
C GLU A 319 -34.13 -13.31 -0.36
N PRO A 320 -32.90 -12.79 -0.51
CA PRO A 320 -32.53 -11.50 0.05
C PRO A 320 -33.36 -10.36 -0.58
N PRO A 321 -33.72 -9.32 0.20
CA PRO A 321 -34.58 -8.24 -0.29
C PRO A 321 -33.86 -7.41 -1.36
N ARG A 322 -34.62 -6.83 -2.29
CA ARG A 322 -34.02 -5.94 -3.30
C ARG A 322 -33.43 -4.69 -2.63
N LEU A 323 -32.13 -4.46 -2.81
CA LEU A 323 -31.53 -3.20 -2.36
C LEU A 323 -32.03 -2.03 -3.18
N ARG A 324 -32.48 -1.00 -2.47
CA ARG A 324 -32.80 0.31 -3.07
C ARG A 324 -31.57 1.22 -3.08
N ILE A 325 -30.65 1.01 -2.14
CA ILE A 325 -29.42 1.79 -1.98
C ILE A 325 -28.25 0.83 -1.74
N GLU A 326 -27.21 0.98 -2.54
CA GLU A 326 -25.91 0.32 -2.35
C GLU A 326 -24.89 1.37 -1.89
N CYS A 327 -24.28 1.17 -0.72
CA CYS A 327 -23.34 2.13 -0.17
C CYS A 327 -22.28 1.47 0.71
N GLY A 328 -20.99 1.70 0.39
CA GLY A 328 -19.86 1.29 1.23
C GLY A 328 -19.42 2.33 2.26
N SER A 329 -19.99 3.54 2.22
CA SER A 329 -19.63 4.63 3.13
C SER A 329 -20.36 4.48 4.46
N VAL A 330 -19.62 4.17 5.52
CA VAL A 330 -20.15 4.05 6.89
C VAL A 330 -20.88 5.33 7.33
N LEU A 331 -20.39 6.51 6.92
CA LEU A 331 -21.03 7.78 7.29
C LEU A 331 -22.43 7.94 6.65
N VAL A 332 -22.56 7.57 5.37
CA VAL A 332 -23.87 7.63 4.67
C VAL A 332 -24.82 6.59 5.23
N VAL A 333 -24.33 5.37 5.48
CA VAL A 333 -25.10 4.29 6.09
C VAL A 333 -25.67 4.72 7.44
N ARG A 334 -24.85 5.30 8.32
CA ARG A 334 -25.31 5.82 9.61
C ARG A 334 -26.39 6.90 9.44
N GLY A 335 -26.18 7.85 8.52
CA GLY A 335 -27.17 8.89 8.23
C GLY A 335 -28.53 8.30 7.83
N LEU A 336 -28.55 7.33 6.90
CA LEU A 336 -29.79 6.65 6.49
C LEU A 336 -30.51 5.99 7.66
N MET A 337 -29.76 5.31 8.53
CA MET A 337 -30.32 4.65 9.70
C MET A 337 -30.93 5.63 10.71
N LEU A 338 -30.44 6.87 10.79
CA LEU A 338 -31.03 7.87 11.67
C LEU A 338 -32.32 8.48 11.11
N GLU A 339 -32.53 8.39 9.80
CA GLU A 339 -33.73 8.93 9.13
C GLU A 339 -34.92 7.96 9.16
N ASP A 340 -34.69 6.65 9.13
CA ASP A 340 -35.76 5.64 9.04
C ASP A 340 -35.29 4.25 9.51
N ASP A 341 -36.15 3.24 9.39
CA ASP A 341 -35.93 1.84 9.79
C ASP A 341 -35.01 1.06 8.83
N TRP A 342 -33.88 1.66 8.45
CA TRP A 342 -32.86 0.99 7.64
C TRP A 342 -32.07 -0.05 8.44
N LEU A 343 -31.80 -1.17 7.80
CA LEU A 343 -30.93 -2.24 8.29
C LEU A 343 -29.61 -2.30 7.52
N THR A 344 -28.54 -2.67 8.24
CA THR A 344 -27.23 -2.93 7.64
C THR A 344 -26.44 -3.97 8.42
N LEU A 345 -25.27 -4.33 7.90
CA LEU A 345 -24.29 -5.18 8.57
C LEU A 345 -23.05 -4.37 8.93
N MET A 346 -22.77 -4.27 10.22
CA MET A 346 -21.62 -3.53 10.74
C MET A 346 -21.00 -4.24 11.94
N SER A 347 -19.71 -4.08 12.12
CA SER A 347 -19.04 -4.50 13.34
C SER A 347 -19.39 -3.57 14.49
N ARG A 348 -19.42 -4.09 15.72
CA ARG A 348 -19.77 -3.32 16.93
C ARG A 348 -18.93 -2.06 17.13
N ASP A 349 -17.65 -2.14 16.81
CA ASP A 349 -16.74 -0.99 16.87
C ASP A 349 -17.14 0.13 15.92
N GLN A 350 -17.71 -0.20 14.76
CA GLN A 350 -18.07 0.76 13.72
C GLN A 350 -19.29 1.60 14.06
N PHE A 351 -20.04 1.31 15.12
CA PHE A 351 -21.12 2.17 15.60
C PHE A 351 -21.05 2.38 17.11
N LEU A 352 -19.85 2.24 17.69
CA LEU A 352 -19.66 2.32 19.14
C LEU A 352 -20.19 3.65 19.71
N PHE A 353 -19.90 4.76 19.05
CA PHE A 353 -20.30 6.09 19.52
C PHE A 353 -21.81 6.27 19.44
N GLU A 354 -22.41 5.87 18.32
CA GLU A 354 -23.86 5.91 18.13
C GLU A 354 -24.59 5.00 19.11
N ARG A 355 -24.05 3.81 19.39
CA ARG A 355 -24.57 2.89 20.40
C ARG A 355 -24.54 3.50 21.80
N ARG A 356 -23.42 4.14 22.17
CA ARG A 356 -23.28 4.83 23.46
C ARG A 356 -24.22 6.02 23.60
N ALA A 357 -24.44 6.75 22.51
CA ALA A 357 -25.39 7.84 22.46
C ALA A 357 -26.85 7.40 22.40
N GLY A 358 -27.14 6.09 22.36
CA GLY A 358 -28.50 5.57 22.23
C GLY A 358 -29.15 5.89 20.88
N LEU A 359 -28.36 6.10 19.82
CA LEU A 359 -28.83 6.43 18.48
C LEU A 359 -29.00 5.19 17.60
N LEU A 360 -28.05 4.25 17.66
CA LEU A 360 -28.08 2.99 16.90
C LEU A 360 -28.00 1.79 17.85
N GLY A 361 -28.60 0.67 17.45
CA GLY A 361 -28.69 -0.56 18.24
C GLY A 361 -28.42 -1.81 17.42
N GLU A 362 -27.96 -2.86 18.10
CA GLU A 362 -27.83 -4.20 17.54
C GLU A 362 -29.22 -4.86 17.49
N ILE A 363 -29.72 -5.15 16.29
CA ILE A 363 -31.02 -5.78 16.05
C ILE A 363 -30.95 -7.28 16.29
N ALA A 364 -29.93 -7.92 15.73
CA ALA A 364 -29.68 -9.35 15.84
C ALA A 364 -28.25 -9.71 15.45
N GLY A 365 -27.79 -10.88 15.88
CA GLY A 365 -26.58 -11.50 15.33
C GLY A 365 -26.78 -11.89 13.87
N ALA A 366 -25.73 -11.79 13.07
CA ALA A 366 -25.80 -12.07 11.63
C ALA A 366 -25.38 -13.52 11.26
N GLY A 367 -25.13 -14.37 12.26
CA GLY A 367 -24.69 -15.76 12.06
C GLY A 367 -23.18 -15.93 11.88
N LEU A 368 -22.73 -17.19 11.90
CA LEU A 368 -21.30 -17.53 11.84
C LEU A 368 -20.66 -17.25 10.47
N SER A 369 -21.46 -17.25 9.40
CA SER A 369 -21.00 -16.97 8.02
C SER A 369 -20.45 -15.55 7.87
N LEU A 370 -20.86 -14.60 8.72
CA LEU A 370 -20.35 -13.23 8.74
C LEU A 370 -19.01 -13.05 9.45
N ARG A 371 -18.59 -14.03 10.25
CA ARG A 371 -17.32 -13.96 10.97
C ARG A 371 -16.16 -13.90 9.99
N ARG A 372 -15.20 -13.05 10.30
CA ARG A 372 -14.05 -12.82 9.41
C ARG A 372 -12.79 -12.57 10.22
N GLN A 373 -11.67 -13.06 9.69
CA GLN A 373 -10.37 -12.69 10.20
C GLN A 373 -10.00 -11.30 9.71
N ILE A 374 -9.54 -10.48 10.65
CA ILE A 374 -8.99 -9.16 10.40
C ILE A 374 -7.50 -9.25 10.59
N GLY A 375 -6.74 -8.66 9.67
CA GLY A 375 -5.30 -8.82 9.66
C GLY A 375 -4.55 -7.69 8.98
N LEU A 376 -3.23 -7.84 8.97
CA LEU A 376 -2.31 -7.07 8.15
C LEU A 376 -2.09 -7.80 6.84
N THR A 377 -2.05 -7.06 5.73
CA THR A 377 -1.67 -7.57 4.42
C THR A 377 -0.52 -6.73 3.90
N VAL A 378 0.56 -7.39 3.49
CA VAL A 378 1.80 -6.78 3.00
C VAL A 378 2.23 -7.48 1.70
N ARG A 379 3.16 -6.91 0.94
CA ARG A 379 3.81 -7.65 -0.16
C ARG A 379 4.65 -8.79 0.43
N ASP A 380 4.71 -9.93 -0.24
CA ASP A 380 5.48 -11.10 0.23
C ASP A 380 6.98 -10.78 0.40
N ASP A 381 7.48 -9.88 -0.44
CA ASP A 381 8.86 -9.44 -0.50
C ASP A 381 9.10 -8.12 0.26
N TRP A 382 8.11 -7.62 1.01
CA TRP A 382 8.23 -6.34 1.72
C TRP A 382 9.36 -6.37 2.75
N ARG A 383 10.25 -5.38 2.67
CA ARG A 383 11.30 -5.13 3.66
C ARG A 383 10.96 -3.84 4.40
N PRO A 384 10.33 -3.91 5.59
CA PRO A 384 9.96 -2.70 6.32
C PRO A 384 11.21 -1.91 6.76
N THR A 385 11.10 -0.58 6.79
CA THR A 385 12.05 0.27 7.51
C THR A 385 11.87 0.10 9.02
N GLN A 386 12.80 0.60 9.84
CA GLN A 386 12.65 0.57 11.30
C GLN A 386 11.35 1.26 11.77
N LEU A 387 11.02 2.40 11.15
CA LEU A 387 9.80 3.16 11.49
C LEU A 387 8.53 2.39 11.11
N GLN A 388 8.53 1.72 9.96
CA GLN A 388 7.42 0.87 9.52
C GLN A 388 7.24 -0.35 10.44
N THR A 389 8.33 -0.98 10.87
CA THR A 389 8.31 -2.06 11.87
C THR A 389 7.67 -1.56 13.18
N ALA A 390 8.16 -0.44 13.70
CA ALA A 390 7.62 0.17 14.92
C ALA A 390 6.12 0.50 14.82
N PHE A 391 5.65 0.95 13.65
CA PHE A 391 4.23 1.16 13.41
C PHE A 391 3.44 -0.15 13.48
N THR A 392 3.89 -1.20 12.78
CA THR A 392 3.20 -2.50 12.81
C THR A 392 3.18 -3.11 14.21
N ASP A 393 4.26 -2.99 14.99
CA ASP A 393 4.33 -3.49 16.36
C ASP A 393 3.40 -2.71 17.31
N THR A 394 3.32 -1.38 17.12
CA THR A 394 2.36 -0.54 17.83
C THR A 394 0.93 -1.00 17.52
N PHE A 395 0.61 -1.28 16.26
CA PHE A 395 -0.71 -1.74 15.84
C PHE A 395 -1.04 -3.14 16.38
N ARG A 396 -0.09 -4.09 16.33
CA ARG A 396 -0.23 -5.42 16.95
C ARG A 396 -0.51 -5.32 18.44
N THR A 397 0.23 -4.45 19.15
CA THR A 397 0.04 -4.22 20.58
C THR A 397 -1.37 -3.69 20.88
N VAL A 398 -1.87 -2.76 20.08
CA VAL A 398 -3.25 -2.25 20.21
C VAL A 398 -4.27 -3.37 19.99
N CYS A 399 -4.09 -4.18 18.95
CA CYS A 399 -5.00 -5.31 18.67
C CYS A 399 -5.00 -6.35 19.79
N ALA A 400 -3.83 -6.74 20.29
CA ALA A 400 -3.70 -7.69 21.40
C ALA A 400 -4.40 -7.20 22.68
N GLN A 401 -4.27 -5.90 22.99
CA GLN A 401 -4.96 -5.29 24.12
C GLN A 401 -6.48 -5.26 23.94
N TRP A 402 -6.94 -4.97 22.73
CA TRP A 402 -8.36 -5.00 22.38
C TRP A 402 -8.95 -6.41 22.54
N THR A 403 -8.31 -7.44 21.96
CA THR A 403 -8.79 -8.84 22.05
C THR A 403 -8.79 -9.38 23.48
N SER A 404 -7.87 -8.92 24.35
CA SER A 404 -7.79 -9.35 25.76
C SER A 404 -8.88 -8.79 26.68
N GLY A 405 -9.82 -7.97 26.17
CA GLY A 405 -10.89 -7.35 26.96
C GLY A 405 -10.44 -6.20 27.86
N LYS A 406 -9.14 -6.06 28.15
CA LYS A 406 -8.55 -4.97 28.96
C LYS A 406 -8.85 -3.56 28.43
N ALA A 407 -9.20 -3.43 27.15
CA ALA A 407 -9.54 -2.17 26.50
C ALA A 407 -11.06 -1.95 26.29
N MET A 408 -11.92 -2.92 26.64
CA MET A 408 -13.38 -2.75 26.56
C MET A 408 -14.00 -2.38 27.91
N GLU A 409 -13.39 -2.80 29.03
CA GLU A 409 -13.77 -2.34 30.39
C GLU A 409 -13.30 -0.92 30.70
N ARG A 410 -12.32 -0.40 29.94
CA ARG A 410 -11.83 0.97 30.01
C ARG A 410 -12.11 1.67 28.69
N GLU A 411 -12.53 2.92 28.74
CA GLU A 411 -12.93 3.65 27.54
C GLU A 411 -11.84 3.61 26.43
N PRO A 412 -12.20 3.31 25.17
CA PRO A 412 -11.22 3.19 24.10
C PRO A 412 -10.56 4.53 23.71
N PHE A 413 -11.08 5.65 24.20
CA PHE A 413 -10.55 6.99 23.95
C PHE A 413 -10.36 7.72 25.28
N ARG A 414 -9.41 8.66 25.32
CA ARG A 414 -9.07 9.46 26.52
C ARG A 414 -10.05 10.61 26.77
N TYR A 415 -11.35 10.38 26.62
CA TYR A 415 -12.39 11.34 26.98
C TYR A 415 -13.21 10.71 28.11
N ALA A 416 -12.57 10.60 29.27
CA ALA A 416 -13.19 10.17 30.52
C ALA A 416 -13.30 11.40 31.42
#